data_AF-A0A7V3DXN6-F1
#
_entry.id   AF-A0A7V3DXN6-F1
#
_cell.length_a   1.000
_cell.length_b   1.000
_cell.length_c   1.000
_cell.angle_alpha   90.00
_cell.angle_beta   90.00
_cell.angle_gamma   90.00
#
_symmetry.space_group_name_H-M   'P 1'
#
loop_
_entity.id
_entity.type
_entity.pdbx_description
1 polymer ?
#
loop_
_entity_poly.entity_id
_entity_poly.type
_entity_poly.pdbx_seq_one_letter_code
_entity_poly.pdbx_strand_id
1 'polypeptide(L)'
;MRFVRDRLGHKITVRDVAAIAGVGRRTLERRFKEILGRSIPEEIRRARIESACRLLATTHRKVQDIAESLGFPYPQRFYSQFRRAMGLSPAKWRRQAQFRLPAPPPHKA
;
A
#
# COMPACT_ATOMS: atom_id res chain seq x y z
N MET A 1 -1.97 -15.93 -3.58
CA MET A 1 -1.51 -14.52 -3.52
C MET A 1 -2.51 -13.48 -4.06
N ARG A 2 -3.68 -13.87 -4.61
CA ARG A 2 -4.71 -12.94 -5.13
C ARG A 2 -5.47 -12.17 -4.04
N PHE A 3 -5.58 -12.75 -2.84
CA PHE A 3 -6.43 -12.27 -1.75
C PHE A 3 -6.03 -10.95 -1.08
N VAL A 4 -4.72 -10.67 -0.97
CA VAL A 4 -4.28 -9.36 -0.46
C VAL A 4 -4.63 -8.29 -1.50
N ARG A 5 -4.45 -8.58 -2.80
CA ARG A 5 -4.71 -7.59 -3.87
C ARG A 5 -6.18 -7.18 -4.01
N ASP A 6 -7.12 -8.12 -3.92
CA ASP A 6 -8.56 -7.84 -4.12
C ASP A 6 -9.24 -7.06 -2.98
N ARG A 7 -8.68 -7.06 -1.77
CA ARG A 7 -9.29 -6.38 -0.60
C ARG A 7 -8.52 -5.18 -0.05
N LEU A 8 -7.40 -4.79 -0.66
CA LEU A 8 -6.61 -3.62 -0.22
C LEU A 8 -7.35 -2.28 -0.32
N GLY A 9 -8.46 -2.22 -1.05
CA GLY A 9 -9.33 -1.06 -1.09
C GLY A 9 -10.02 -0.75 0.25
N HIS A 10 -10.03 -1.68 1.22
CA HIS A 10 -10.73 -1.49 2.48
C HIS A 10 -9.92 -2.04 3.66
N LYS A 11 -9.38 -1.13 4.50
CA LYS A 11 -8.92 -1.33 5.90
C LYS A 11 -8.47 -2.74 6.32
N ILE A 12 -7.68 -3.46 5.51
CA ILE A 12 -7.25 -4.81 5.89
C ILE A 12 -6.14 -4.72 6.95
N THR A 13 -6.30 -5.48 8.04
CA THR A 13 -5.33 -5.61 9.13
C THR A 13 -4.70 -6.99 9.15
N VAL A 14 -3.57 -7.15 9.84
CA VAL A 14 -2.92 -8.47 10.04
C VAL A 14 -3.87 -9.48 10.67
N ARG A 15 -4.76 -9.01 11.56
CA ARG A 15 -5.79 -9.84 12.19
C ARG A 15 -6.77 -10.39 11.17
N ASP A 16 -7.19 -9.56 10.22
CA ASP A 16 -8.13 -9.99 9.16
C ASP A 16 -7.47 -11.01 8.23
N VAL A 17 -6.19 -10.83 7.91
CA VAL A 17 -5.43 -11.81 7.12
C VAL A 17 -5.30 -13.15 7.87
N ALA A 18 -5.06 -13.12 9.19
CA ALA A 18 -4.99 -14.33 10.02
C ALA A 18 -6.33 -15.05 10.13
N ALA A 19 -7.43 -14.31 10.34
CA ALA A 19 -8.77 -14.86 10.42
C ALA A 19 -9.19 -15.54 9.10
N ILE A 20 -8.89 -14.91 7.96
CA ILE A 20 -9.19 -15.47 6.63
C ILE A 20 -8.33 -16.71 6.32
N ALA A 21 -7.07 -16.72 6.77
CA ALA A 21 -6.15 -17.82 6.50
C ALA A 21 -6.34 -19.03 7.42
N GLY A 22 -7.21 -18.95 8.44
CA GLY A 22 -7.47 -20.05 9.38
C GLY A 22 -6.25 -20.47 10.22
N VAL A 23 -5.25 -19.59 10.35
CA VAL A 23 -4.00 -19.89 11.05
C VAL A 23 -3.70 -18.87 12.15
N GLY A 24 -3.07 -19.33 13.22
CA GLY A 24 -2.59 -18.46 14.29
C GLY A 24 -1.67 -17.36 13.75
N ARG A 25 -1.82 -16.13 14.26
CA ARG A 25 -1.07 -14.93 13.82
C ARG A 25 0.44 -15.16 13.73
N ARG A 26 1.04 -15.82 14.73
CA ARG A 26 2.49 -16.11 14.76
C ARG A 26 2.93 -17.03 13.63
N THR A 27 2.13 -18.07 13.34
CA THR A 27 2.39 -19.00 12.23
C THR A 27 2.26 -18.30 10.89
N LEU A 28 1.25 -17.43 10.75
CA LEU A 28 1.08 -16.62 9.55
C LEU A 28 2.24 -15.66 9.35
N GLU A 29 2.62 -14.87 10.37
CA GLU A 29 3.72 -13.91 10.27
C GLU A 29 5.04 -14.59 9.90
N ARG A 30 5.34 -15.75 10.50
CA ARG A 30 6.54 -16.53 10.18
C ARG A 30 6.52 -17.03 8.73
N ARG A 31 5.48 -17.79 8.34
CA ARG A 31 5.38 -18.34 6.98
C ARG A 31 5.32 -17.24 5.91
N PHE A 32 4.67 -16.13 6.20
CA PHE A 32 4.57 -15.01 5.28
C PHE A 32 5.94 -14.37 5.06
N LYS A 33 6.73 -14.18 6.13
CA LYS A 33 8.10 -13.68 6.01
C LYS A 33 9.02 -14.67 5.29
N GLU A 34 8.88 -15.97 5.54
CA GLU A 34 9.63 -17.03 4.84
C GLU A 34 9.35 -17.02 3.32
N ILE A 35 8.09 -16.84 2.92
CA ILE A 35 7.70 -16.87 1.50
C ILE A 35 7.99 -15.55 0.77
N LEU A 36 7.74 -14.41 1.41
CA LEU A 36 7.78 -13.09 0.75
C LEU A 36 8.98 -12.22 1.13
N GLY A 37 9.81 -12.67 2.08
CA GLY A 37 10.97 -11.94 2.61
C GLY A 37 10.62 -10.73 3.48
N ARG A 38 9.33 -10.46 3.71
CA ARG A 38 8.85 -9.26 4.41
C ARG A 38 7.63 -9.54 5.28
N SER A 39 7.41 -8.72 6.29
CA SER A 39 6.30 -8.88 7.21
C SER A 39 4.96 -8.49 6.58
N ILE A 40 3.85 -8.99 7.14
CA ILE A 40 2.48 -8.66 6.69
C ILE A 40 2.22 -7.15 6.74
N PRO A 41 2.59 -6.41 7.81
CA PRO A 41 2.46 -4.95 7.82
C PRO A 41 3.24 -4.25 6.71
N GLU A 42 4.41 -4.78 6.33
CA GLU A 42 5.19 -4.25 5.21
C GLU A 42 4.51 -4.48 3.88
N GLU A 43 3.93 -5.66 3.65
CA GLU A 43 3.17 -5.92 2.43
C GLU A 43 1.92 -5.06 2.34
N ILE A 44 1.18 -4.90 3.44
CA ILE A 44 0.01 -4.02 3.47
C ILE A 44 0.42 -2.58 3.14
N ARG A 45 1.52 -2.08 3.72
CA ARG A 45 2.05 -0.75 3.40
C ARG A 45 2.44 -0.63 1.93
N ARG A 46 3.21 -1.59 1.39
CA ARG A 46 3.62 -1.64 -0.01
C ARG A 46 2.41 -1.55 -0.94
N ALA A 47 1.42 -2.40 -0.70
CA ALA A 47 0.28 -2.53 -1.60
C ALA A 47 -0.71 -1.35 -1.49
N ARG A 48 -0.77 -0.67 -0.33
CA ARG A 48 -1.43 0.64 -0.19
C ARG A 48 -0.73 1.72 -1.00
N ILE A 49 0.60 1.82 -0.95
CA ILE A 49 1.35 2.80 -1.76
C ILE A 49 1.16 2.52 -3.25
N GLU A 50 1.22 1.26 -3.68
CA GLU A 50 0.99 0.88 -5.08
C GLU A 50 -0.41 1.32 -5.56
N SER A 51 -1.43 1.12 -4.72
CA SER A 51 -2.80 1.56 -5.01
C SER A 51 -2.93 3.08 -5.01
N ALA A 52 -2.21 3.78 -4.11
CA ALA A 52 -2.17 5.23 -4.10
C ALA A 52 -1.57 5.78 -5.40
N CYS A 53 -0.46 5.21 -5.89
CA CYS A 53 0.13 5.58 -7.17
C CYS A 53 -0.86 5.40 -8.32
N ARG A 54 -1.54 4.26 -8.39
CA ARG A 54 -2.59 4.02 -9.40
C ARG A 54 -3.69 5.09 -9.35
N LEU A 55 -4.25 5.36 -8.17
CA LEU A 55 -5.33 6.35 -8.00
C LEU A 55 -4.85 7.78 -8.29
N LEU A 56 -3.62 8.12 -7.91
CA LEU A 56 -3.04 9.43 -8.17
C LEU A 56 -2.80 9.68 -9.67
N ALA A 57 -2.46 8.63 -10.43
CA ALA A 57 -2.20 8.70 -11.87
C ALA A 57 -3.48 8.65 -12.72
N THR A 58 -4.48 7.86 -12.29
CA THR A 58 -5.70 7.60 -13.09
C THR A 58 -6.90 8.46 -12.69
N THR A 59 -6.83 9.21 -11.59
CA THR A 59 -7.97 10.00 -11.09
C THR A 59 -7.57 11.40 -10.64
N HIS A 60 -8.55 12.31 -10.64
CA HIS A 60 -8.43 13.68 -10.12
C HIS A 60 -8.85 13.82 -8.64
N ARG A 61 -9.11 12.71 -7.94
CA ARG A 61 -9.53 12.72 -6.51
C ARG A 61 -8.54 13.48 -5.64
N LYS A 62 -8.99 14.13 -4.56
CA LYS A 62 -8.07 14.82 -3.66
C LYS A 62 -7.15 13.79 -2.99
N VAL A 63 -5.92 14.21 -2.71
CA VAL A 63 -4.90 13.34 -2.07
C VAL A 63 -5.41 12.81 -0.72
N GLN A 64 -6.15 13.64 0.00
CA GLN A 64 -6.78 13.28 1.27
C GLN A 64 -7.82 12.16 1.10
N ASP A 65 -8.75 12.28 0.15
CA ASP A 65 -9.76 11.26 -0.12
C ASP A 65 -9.13 9.91 -0.51
N ILE A 66 -8.03 9.95 -1.27
CA ILE A 66 -7.26 8.76 -1.63
C ILE A 66 -6.66 8.12 -0.37
N ALA A 67 -6.02 8.91 0.49
CA ALA A 67 -5.43 8.43 1.74
C ALA A 67 -6.50 7.77 2.65
N GLU A 68 -7.65 8.42 2.82
CA GLU A 68 -8.75 7.92 3.63
C GLU A 68 -9.29 6.59 3.06
N SER A 69 -9.50 6.51 1.74
CA SER A 69 -9.96 5.27 1.09
C SER A 69 -8.98 4.11 1.24
N LEU A 70 -7.68 4.38 1.35
CA LEU A 70 -6.64 3.36 1.56
C LEU A 70 -6.41 3.01 3.03
N GLY A 71 -7.26 3.51 3.93
CA GLY A 71 -7.20 3.20 5.36
C GLY A 71 -6.07 3.92 6.10
N PHE A 72 -5.71 5.13 5.65
CA PHE A 72 -4.88 6.05 6.43
C PHE A 72 -5.79 6.98 7.25
N PRO A 73 -5.93 6.75 8.58
CA PRO A 73 -6.78 7.58 9.42
C PRO A 73 -6.28 9.02 9.57
N TYR A 74 -4.98 9.24 9.31
CA TYR A 74 -4.37 10.56 9.36
C TYR A 74 -3.62 10.82 8.06
N PRO A 75 -3.96 11.89 7.31
CA PRO A 75 -3.29 12.25 6.06
C PRO A 75 -1.78 12.40 6.23
N GLN A 76 -1.31 12.97 7.35
CA GLN A 76 0.11 13.15 7.64
C GLN A 76 0.91 11.83 7.59
N ARG A 77 0.32 10.72 8.09
CA ARG A 77 0.96 9.39 8.03
C ARG A 77 1.04 8.87 6.60
N PHE A 78 0.04 9.16 5.78
CA PHE A 78 0.09 8.84 4.36
C PHE A 78 1.19 9.63 3.65
N TYR A 79 1.27 10.95 3.86
CA TYR A 79 2.30 11.78 3.24
C TYR A 79 3.72 11.31 3.55
N SER A 80 4.00 10.97 4.83
CA SER A 80 5.33 10.51 5.24
C SER A 80 5.68 9.14 4.67
N GLN A 81 4.74 8.18 4.70
CA GLN A 81 4.96 6.84 4.14
C GLN A 81 5.09 6.87 2.61
N PHE A 82 4.27 7.66 1.94
CA PHE A 82 4.33 7.81 0.49
C PHE A 82 5.66 8.45 0.07
N ARG A 83 6.09 9.53 0.74
CA ARG A 83 7.38 10.16 0.45
C ARG A 83 8.55 9.21 0.71
N ARG A 84 8.50 8.41 1.79
CA ARG A 84 9.52 7.42 2.08
C ARG A 84 9.59 6.31 1.02
N ALA A 85 8.46 5.94 0.43
CA ALA A 85 8.41 4.89 -0.60
C ALA A 85 8.74 5.40 -2.00
N MET A 86 8.27 6.60 -2.37
CA MET A 86 8.34 7.14 -3.74
C MET A 86 9.35 8.29 -3.90
N GLY A 87 10.01 8.73 -2.82
CA GLY A 87 10.94 9.87 -2.81
C GLY A 87 10.27 11.25 -2.88
N LEU A 88 9.00 11.33 -3.29
CA LEU A 88 8.27 12.57 -3.55
C LEU A 88 6.95 12.62 -2.76
N SER A 89 6.43 13.83 -2.55
CA SER A 89 5.08 13.95 -1.99
C SER A 89 4.03 13.47 -3.02
N PRO A 90 2.87 12.96 -2.59
CA PRO A 90 1.79 12.51 -3.49
C PRO A 90 1.40 13.54 -4.55
N ALA A 91 1.33 14.83 -4.18
CA ALA A 91 0.99 15.91 -5.11
C ALA A 91 2.10 16.20 -6.13
N LYS A 92 3.38 16.14 -5.72
CA LYS A 92 4.50 16.25 -6.66
C LYS A 92 4.56 15.03 -7.58
N TRP A 93 4.36 13.84 -7.03
CA TRP A 93 4.33 12.59 -7.76
C TRP A 93 3.21 12.58 -8.81
N ARG A 94 1.98 13.00 -8.47
CA ARG A 94 0.86 13.11 -9.41
C ARG A 94 1.20 13.99 -10.61
N ARG A 95 1.78 15.17 -10.36
CA ARG A 95 2.16 16.10 -11.45
C ARG A 95 3.16 15.47 -12.41
N GLN A 96 4.11 14.67 -11.91
CA GLN A 96 5.06 13.94 -12.75
C GLN A 96 4.41 12.76 -13.48
N ALA A 97 3.53 12.01 -12.80
CA ALA A 97 2.85 10.85 -13.35
C ALA A 97 1.87 11.22 -14.48
N GLN A 98 1.21 12.37 -14.38
CA GLN A 98 0.37 12.90 -15.46
C GLN A 98 1.19 13.31 -16.70
N PHE A 99 2.48 13.66 -16.51
CA PHE A 99 3.38 14.04 -17.59
C PHE A 99 4.14 12.84 -18.20
N ARG A 100 4.19 11.72 -17.49
CA ARG A 100 4.91 10.50 -17.89
C ARG A 100 4.25 9.32 -17.21
N LEU A 101 3.53 8.46 -17.93
CA LEU A 101 2.99 7.19 -17.41
C LEU A 101 4.12 6.44 -16.68
N PRO A 102 4.18 6.41 -15.34
CA PRO A 102 5.37 5.93 -14.67
C PRO A 102 5.26 4.43 -14.43
N ALA A 103 6.33 3.70 -14.79
CA ALA A 103 6.51 2.32 -14.38
C ALA A 103 6.50 2.22 -12.84
N PRO A 104 5.92 1.16 -12.26
CA PRO A 104 5.89 0.96 -10.81
C PRO A 104 7.31 0.99 -10.20
N PRO A 105 7.45 1.43 -8.93
CA PRO A 105 8.75 1.67 -8.32
C PRO A 105 9.63 0.41 -8.32
N PRO A 106 10.93 0.52 -8.68
CA PRO A 106 11.85 -0.60 -8.64
C PRO A 106 12.06 -1.09 -7.20
N HIS A 107 12.05 -2.41 -7.04
CA HIS A 107 12.18 -3.11 -5.78
C HIS A 107 13.65 -3.07 -5.32
N LYS A 108 13.97 -2.40 -4.20
CA LYS A 108 15.23 -2.67 -3.49
C LYS A 108 15.10 -4.06 -2.83
N ALA A 109 15.98 -4.95 -3.26
CA ALA A 109 16.21 -6.28 -2.70
C ALA A 109 16.63 -6.22 -1.23
#